data_AF-A0A2W7RPV5-F1
#
_entry.id   AF-A0A2W7RPV5-F1
#
_cell.length_a   1.000
_cell.length_b   1.000
_cell.length_c   1.000
_cell.angle_alpha   90.00
_cell.angle_beta   90.00
_cell.angle_gamma   90.00
#
_symmetry.space_group_name_H-M   'P 1'
#
loop_
_entity.id
_entity.type
_entity.pdbx_description
1 polymer ?
#
loop_
_entity_poly.entity_id
_entity_poly.type
_entity_poly.pdbx_seq_one_letter_code
_entity_poly.pdbx_strand_id
1 'polypeptide(L)'
;MNKVKHCLFVVLILVFSACTDGRIYEDFQSPPNQNWGITDSLVFDLQEVELINTPDLVAVKFNEKYSFSNCYMRIISKDSAGLILDNKLINITLFDPKSGEPLGEGFGNSYTRYDTLPFRFDQNTKSVTLLQYMRQDQLAGVEAVGIKILK
;
A
#
# COMPACT_ATOMS: atom_id res chain seq x y z
N MET A 1 -23.31 46.82 2.30
CA MET A 1 -22.05 46.11 2.65
C MET A 1 -22.22 44.66 3.16
N ASN A 2 -23.43 44.12 3.36
CA ASN A 2 -23.61 42.78 3.95
C ASN A 2 -23.75 41.63 2.95
N LYS A 3 -24.02 41.92 1.66
CA LYS A 3 -24.19 40.89 0.62
C LYS A 3 -22.87 40.27 0.13
N VAL A 4 -21.78 41.05 0.11
CA VAL A 4 -20.44 40.58 -0.28
C VAL A 4 -19.88 39.58 0.75
N LYS A 5 -20.16 39.82 2.05
CA LYS A 5 -19.77 38.89 3.13
C LYS A 5 -20.52 37.54 3.04
N HIS A 6 -21.77 37.55 2.59
CA HIS A 6 -22.55 36.32 2.39
C HIS A 6 -22.06 35.53 1.17
N CYS A 7 -21.64 36.18 0.08
CA CYS A 7 -20.98 35.48 -1.05
C CYS A 7 -19.66 34.83 -0.63
N LEU A 8 -18.84 35.51 0.19
CA LEU A 8 -17.56 34.97 0.64
C LEU A 8 -17.73 33.73 1.54
N PHE A 9 -18.79 33.70 2.35
CA PHE A 9 -19.11 32.57 3.22
C PHE A 9 -19.60 31.34 2.44
N VAL A 10 -20.35 31.55 1.35
CA VAL A 10 -20.82 30.44 0.48
C VAL A 10 -19.69 29.84 -0.35
N VAL A 11 -18.72 30.65 -0.80
CA VAL A 11 -17.54 30.15 -1.53
C VAL A 11 -16.61 29.33 -0.64
N LEU A 12 -16.51 29.66 0.66
CA LEU A 12 -15.68 28.92 1.62
C LEU A 12 -16.23 27.51 1.93
N ILE A 13 -17.55 27.30 1.78
CA ILE A 13 -18.20 26.01 2.07
C ILE A 13 -18.08 25.03 0.89
N LEU A 14 -17.95 25.51 -0.35
CA LEU A 14 -17.84 24.66 -1.56
C LEU A 14 -16.48 23.97 -1.72
N VAL A 15 -15.45 24.37 -0.95
CA VAL A 15 -14.10 23.79 -1.04
C VAL A 15 -13.92 22.51 -0.20
N PHE A 16 -14.96 22.09 0.54
CA PHE A 16 -14.98 20.81 1.28
C PHE A 16 -15.68 19.69 0.52
N SER A 17 -15.68 19.75 -0.83
CA SER A 17 -15.95 18.57 -1.65
C SER A 17 -14.82 17.56 -1.39
N ALA A 18 -15.00 16.73 -0.36
CA ALA A 18 -14.06 15.69 0.00
C ALA A 18 -13.82 14.84 -1.23
N CYS A 19 -12.59 14.86 -1.74
CA CYS A 19 -12.13 13.96 -2.77
C CYS A 19 -12.12 12.57 -2.13
N THR A 20 -13.25 11.86 -2.19
CA THR A 20 -13.26 10.43 -1.89
C THR A 20 -12.56 9.78 -3.06
N ASP A 21 -11.23 9.64 -2.94
CA ASP A 21 -10.44 8.75 -3.77
C ASP A 21 -11.24 7.46 -3.94
N GLY A 22 -11.41 6.99 -5.18
CA GLY A 22 -12.19 5.79 -5.51
C GLY A 22 -11.56 4.51 -4.97
N ARG A 23 -11.39 4.40 -3.66
CA ARG A 23 -10.80 3.30 -2.90
C ARG A 23 -11.81 2.78 -1.88
N ILE A 24 -11.88 1.47 -1.77
CA ILE A 24 -12.73 0.77 -0.78
C ILE A 24 -11.92 0.53 0.51
N TYR A 25 -10.63 0.23 0.36
CA TYR A 25 -9.74 -0.05 1.46
C TYR A 25 -8.34 0.47 1.15
N GLU A 26 -7.68 1.03 2.16
CA GLU A 26 -6.26 1.34 2.10
C GLU A 26 -5.70 1.34 3.51
N ASP A 27 -4.69 0.51 3.74
CA ASP A 27 -3.99 0.43 5.02
C ASP A 27 -2.49 0.22 4.79
N PHE A 28 -1.69 0.68 5.76
CA PHE A 28 -0.24 0.56 5.78
C PHE A 28 0.22 0.02 7.12
N GLN A 29 1.04 -1.02 7.07
CA GLN A 29 1.66 -1.64 8.24
C GLN A 29 3.16 -1.39 8.21
N SER A 30 3.72 -0.95 9.34
CA SER A 30 5.15 -0.73 9.49
C SER A 30 5.85 -2.00 10.01
N PRO A 31 7.00 -2.39 9.42
CA PRO A 31 7.81 -3.46 9.98
C PRO A 31 8.26 -3.15 11.42
N PRO A 32 8.37 -4.17 12.29
CA PRO A 32 8.90 -4.00 13.63
C PRO A 32 10.27 -3.31 13.60
N ASN A 33 10.49 -2.34 14.50
CA ASN A 33 11.76 -1.59 14.59
C ASN A 33 12.24 -0.94 13.28
N GLN A 34 11.35 -0.72 12.30
CA GLN A 34 11.68 -0.20 10.96
C GLN A 34 12.71 -1.06 10.20
N ASN A 35 12.72 -2.36 10.47
CA ASN A 35 13.55 -3.32 9.78
C ASN A 35 12.74 -4.58 9.51
N TRP A 36 12.55 -4.92 8.24
CA TRP A 36 11.63 -6.00 7.90
C TRP A 36 12.32 -7.35 7.94
N GLY A 37 12.15 -8.07 9.04
CA GLY A 37 12.69 -9.39 9.25
C GLY A 37 12.05 -10.44 8.34
N ILE A 38 12.81 -11.48 7.98
CA ILE A 38 12.32 -12.57 7.13
C ILE A 38 11.17 -13.36 7.78
N THR A 39 11.09 -13.35 9.11
CA THR A 39 10.02 -13.97 9.90
C THR A 39 8.88 -13.01 10.22
N ASP A 40 9.03 -11.72 9.93
CA ASP A 40 8.04 -10.72 10.27
C ASP A 40 6.93 -10.73 9.21
N SER A 41 5.70 -10.94 9.67
CA SER A 41 4.50 -10.91 8.85
C SER A 41 3.71 -9.63 9.11
N LEU A 42 3.34 -8.93 8.04
CA LEU A 42 2.41 -7.80 8.09
C LEU A 42 1.02 -8.31 7.69
N VAL A 43 0.05 -8.19 8.60
CA VAL A 43 -1.29 -8.76 8.42
C VAL A 43 -2.30 -7.63 8.25
N PHE A 44 -3.12 -7.75 7.22
CA PHE A 44 -4.19 -6.81 6.87
C PHE A 44 -5.54 -7.52 7.07
N ASP A 45 -6.40 -6.90 7.87
CA ASP A 45 -7.76 -7.39 8.11
C ASP A 45 -8.71 -6.82 7.05
N LEU A 46 -9.37 -7.73 6.34
CA LEU A 46 -10.34 -7.44 5.28
C LEU A 46 -11.73 -8.01 5.62
N GLN A 47 -12.02 -8.30 6.89
CA GLN A 47 -13.29 -8.91 7.30
C GLN A 47 -14.51 -8.12 6.82
N GLU A 48 -14.46 -6.80 6.99
CA GLU A 48 -15.53 -5.85 6.65
C GLU A 48 -15.39 -5.28 5.22
N VAL A 49 -14.40 -5.73 4.45
CA VAL A 49 -14.13 -5.22 3.10
C VAL A 49 -14.89 -6.04 2.07
N GLU A 50 -15.71 -5.36 1.27
CA GLU A 50 -16.36 -5.95 0.10
C GLU A 50 -15.40 -5.91 -1.10
N LEU A 51 -14.81 -7.06 -1.41
CA LEU A 51 -13.93 -7.21 -2.57
C LEU A 51 -14.78 -7.29 -3.84
N ILE A 52 -14.54 -6.36 -4.74
CA ILE A 52 -15.18 -6.28 -6.05
C ILE A 52 -14.16 -6.55 -7.15
N ASN A 53 -14.61 -6.62 -8.40
CA ASN A 53 -13.77 -7.01 -9.54
C ASN A 53 -12.87 -5.88 -10.06
N THR A 54 -12.18 -5.18 -9.17
CA THR A 54 -11.28 -4.06 -9.47
C THR A 54 -9.82 -4.46 -9.26
N PRO A 55 -8.85 -3.69 -9.79
CA PRO A 55 -7.45 -3.95 -9.52
C PRO A 55 -7.09 -3.70 -8.05
N ASP A 56 -6.34 -4.63 -7.47
CA ASP A 56 -5.72 -4.48 -6.17
C ASP A 56 -4.31 -3.91 -6.35
N LEU A 57 -3.90 -3.02 -5.45
CA LEU A 57 -2.59 -2.41 -5.45
C LEU A 57 -1.85 -2.78 -4.17
N VAL A 58 -0.54 -2.89 -4.31
CA VAL A 58 0.39 -2.99 -3.20
C VAL A 58 1.26 -1.74 -3.19
N ALA A 59 1.61 -1.28 -2.00
CA ALA A 59 2.47 -0.12 -1.82
C ALA A 59 3.68 -0.48 -0.97
N VAL A 60 4.84 0.07 -1.31
CA VAL A 60 6.04 0.04 -0.46
C VAL A 60 6.44 1.48 -0.19
N LYS A 61 6.51 1.84 1.08
CA LYS A 61 7.09 3.08 1.55
C LYS A 61 8.51 2.80 2.03
N PHE A 62 9.49 3.47 1.42
CA PHE A 62 10.90 3.20 1.65
C PHE A 62 11.72 4.49 1.69
N ASN A 63 12.92 4.42 2.25
CA ASN A 63 13.86 5.51 2.29
C ASN A 63 15.23 5.14 1.72
N GLU A 64 16.15 6.10 1.72
CA GLU A 64 17.51 5.98 1.18
C GLU A 64 18.35 4.83 1.77
N LYS A 65 17.97 4.27 2.92
CA LYS A 65 18.65 3.09 3.50
C LYS A 65 18.32 1.80 2.74
N TYR A 66 17.28 1.79 1.92
CA TYR A 66 16.92 0.63 1.12
C TYR A 66 17.90 0.46 -0.04
N SER A 67 18.63 -0.66 -0.05
CA SER A 67 19.80 -0.85 -0.91
C SER A 67 19.56 -1.67 -2.18
N PHE A 68 18.30 -1.91 -2.56
CA PHE A 68 17.95 -2.78 -3.71
C PHE A 68 17.12 -2.01 -4.74
N SER A 69 17.20 -2.41 -6.01
CA SER A 69 16.38 -1.82 -7.08
C SER A 69 14.91 -2.20 -6.99
N ASN A 70 14.62 -3.35 -6.39
CA ASN A 70 13.30 -3.96 -6.35
C ASN A 70 13.06 -4.66 -5.02
N CYS A 71 11.80 -4.91 -4.70
CA CYS A 71 11.35 -5.58 -3.49
C CYS A 71 10.52 -6.81 -3.88
N TYR A 72 11.01 -8.00 -3.51
CA TYR A 72 10.27 -9.24 -3.62
C TYR A 72 9.43 -9.45 -2.36
N MET A 73 8.16 -9.76 -2.56
CA MET A 73 7.21 -9.92 -1.47
C MET A 73 6.28 -11.09 -1.73
N ARG A 74 6.06 -11.89 -0.69
CA ARG A 74 5.07 -12.96 -0.70
C ARG A 74 3.75 -12.43 -0.16
N ILE A 75 2.68 -12.70 -0.87
CA ILE A 75 1.31 -12.31 -0.54
C ILE A 75 0.50 -13.58 -0.33
N ILE A 76 -0.07 -13.74 0.85
CA ILE A 76 -0.91 -14.88 1.22
C ILE A 76 -2.30 -14.35 1.57
N SER A 77 -3.32 -14.74 0.81
CA SER A 77 -4.71 -14.41 1.13
C SER A 77 -5.38 -15.60 1.81
N LYS A 78 -6.26 -15.32 2.77
CA LYS A 78 -7.02 -16.34 3.51
C LYS A 78 -8.48 -15.96 3.63
N ASP A 79 -9.34 -16.97 3.69
CA ASP A 79 -10.77 -16.80 3.96
C ASP A 79 -11.05 -16.57 5.47
N SER A 80 -12.34 -16.48 5.83
CA SER A 80 -12.79 -16.32 7.22
C SER A 80 -12.46 -17.50 8.14
N ALA A 81 -12.26 -18.69 7.58
CA ALA A 81 -11.85 -19.88 8.33
C ALA A 81 -10.32 -20.00 8.45
N GLY A 82 -9.56 -19.09 7.84
CA GLY A 82 -8.10 -19.10 7.80
C GLY A 82 -7.51 -20.04 6.74
N LEU A 83 -8.33 -20.59 5.85
CA LEU A 83 -7.86 -21.38 4.71
C LEU A 83 -7.13 -20.48 3.72
N ILE A 84 -5.95 -20.92 3.26
CA ILE A 84 -5.19 -20.19 2.25
C ILE A 84 -5.91 -20.31 0.91
N LEU A 85 -6.31 -19.16 0.36
CA LEU A 85 -6.93 -19.06 -0.96
C LEU A 85 -5.86 -18.91 -2.04
N ASP A 86 -4.89 -18.03 -1.82
CA ASP A 86 -3.75 -17.82 -2.69
C ASP A 86 -2.45 -17.58 -1.93
N ASN A 87 -1.34 -17.91 -2.58
CA ASN A 87 0.01 -17.64 -2.12
C ASN A 87 0.88 -17.29 -3.33
N LYS A 88 1.17 -16.00 -3.51
CA LYS A 88 1.86 -15.46 -4.69
C LYS A 88 3.15 -14.76 -4.28
N LEU A 89 4.16 -14.85 -5.13
CA LEU A 89 5.39 -14.05 -5.04
C LEU A 89 5.31 -12.95 -6.09
N ILE A 90 5.50 -11.70 -5.69
CA ILE A 90 5.53 -10.55 -6.58
C ILE A 90 6.88 -9.84 -6.51
N ASN A 91 7.16 -9.04 -7.54
CA ASN A 91 8.32 -8.19 -7.63
C ASN A 91 7.88 -6.75 -7.88
N ILE A 92 8.27 -5.83 -7.00
CA ILE A 92 7.97 -4.40 -7.12
C ILE A 92 9.26 -3.66 -7.44
N THR A 93 9.31 -2.97 -8.57
CA THR A 93 10.45 -2.12 -8.92
C THR A 93 10.35 -0.79 -8.16
N LEU A 94 11.34 -0.50 -7.32
CA LEU A 94 11.38 0.70 -6.46
C LEU A 94 12.33 1.78 -6.98
N PHE A 95 13.28 1.42 -7.84
CA PHE A 95 14.22 2.36 -8.45
C PHE A 95 14.27 2.14 -9.96
N ASP A 96 14.44 3.22 -10.73
CA ASP A 96 14.66 3.12 -12.17
C ASP A 96 15.94 2.32 -12.45
N PRO A 97 15.89 1.23 -13.26
CA PRO A 97 17.05 0.38 -13.49
C PRO A 97 18.23 1.06 -14.22
N LYS A 98 18.01 2.22 -14.84
CA LYS A 98 19.02 2.95 -15.61
C LYS A 98 19.59 4.13 -14.84
N SER A 99 18.73 4.98 -14.28
CA SER A 99 19.16 6.18 -13.56
C SER A 99 19.46 5.91 -12.09
N GLY A 100 18.86 4.86 -11.51
CA GLY A 100 18.90 4.61 -10.07
C GLY A 100 18.06 5.59 -9.26
N GLU A 101 17.21 6.39 -9.89
CA GLU A 101 16.30 7.30 -9.19
C GLU A 101 15.16 6.52 -8.52
N PRO A 102 14.77 6.89 -7.29
CA PRO A 102 13.65 6.25 -6.60
C PRO A 102 12.35 6.52 -7.35
N LEU A 103 11.55 5.47 -7.54
CA LEU A 103 10.22 5.53 -8.12
C LEU A 103 9.18 5.74 -7.02
N GLY A 104 8.13 6.51 -7.33
CA GLY A 104 7.04 6.79 -6.39
C GLY A 104 6.98 8.26 -6.01
N GLU A 105 6.06 8.58 -5.11
CA GLU A 105 5.82 9.94 -4.64
C GLU A 105 6.23 10.07 -3.18
N GLY A 106 6.76 11.23 -2.78
CA GLY A 106 7.24 11.43 -1.43
C GLY A 106 7.92 12.78 -1.23
N PHE A 107 8.43 12.98 -0.01
CA PHE A 107 9.11 14.20 0.38
C PHE A 107 10.39 13.88 1.15
N GLY A 108 11.47 14.61 0.84
CA GLY A 108 12.79 14.36 1.40
C GLY A 108 13.29 12.98 0.98
N ASN A 109 13.67 12.16 1.96
CA ASN A 109 14.31 10.86 1.72
C ASN A 109 13.32 9.69 1.81
N SER A 110 12.01 9.95 1.82
CA SER A 110 10.96 8.93 1.95
C SER A 110 10.07 8.94 0.71
N TYR A 111 9.83 7.77 0.13
CA TYR A 111 9.11 7.55 -1.11
C TYR A 111 8.08 6.44 -0.94
N THR A 112 6.88 6.64 -1.48
CA THR A 112 5.81 5.64 -1.54
C THR A 112 5.57 5.25 -2.98
N ARG A 113 5.81 3.97 -3.30
CA ARG A 113 5.56 3.39 -4.62
C ARG A 113 4.37 2.46 -4.55
N TYR A 114 3.31 2.78 -5.31
CA TYR A 114 2.21 1.86 -5.59
C TYR A 114 2.52 1.04 -6.85
N ASP A 115 2.14 -0.22 -6.84
CA ASP A 115 2.16 -1.09 -8.01
C ASP A 115 0.90 -1.93 -8.07
N THR A 116 0.44 -2.24 -9.28
CA THR A 116 -0.77 -3.01 -9.50
C THR A 116 -0.45 -4.49 -9.35
N LEU A 117 -1.23 -5.22 -8.55
CA LEU A 117 -1.07 -6.66 -8.43
C LEU A 117 -1.38 -7.33 -9.78
N PRO A 118 -0.57 -8.31 -10.22
CA PRO A 118 -0.81 -9.04 -11.47
C PRO A 118 -1.97 -10.05 -11.35
N PHE A 119 -2.62 -10.11 -10.19
CA PHE A 119 -3.77 -10.93 -9.87
C PHE A 119 -4.73 -10.11 -8.99
N ARG A 120 -5.94 -10.63 -8.79
CA ARG A 120 -6.94 -10.05 -7.89
C ARG A 120 -7.13 -10.97 -6.70
N PHE A 121 -7.48 -10.42 -5.54
CA PHE A 121 -7.89 -11.23 -4.42
C PHE A 121 -9.21 -11.95 -4.72
N ASP A 122 -9.31 -13.20 -4.26
CA ASP A 122 -10.58 -13.92 -4.28
C ASP A 122 -11.61 -13.17 -3.43
N GLN A 123 -12.89 -13.16 -3.86
CA GLN A 123 -13.97 -12.44 -3.17
C GLN A 123 -14.18 -12.90 -1.71
N ASN A 124 -13.78 -14.13 -1.38
CA ASN A 124 -13.86 -14.68 -0.03
C ASN A 124 -12.66 -14.32 0.84
N THR A 125 -11.68 -13.57 0.32
CA THR A 125 -10.51 -13.15 1.10
C THR A 125 -10.96 -12.25 2.25
N LYS A 126 -10.54 -12.60 3.47
CA LYS A 126 -10.81 -11.86 4.71
C LYS A 126 -9.55 -11.45 5.46
N SER A 127 -8.40 -11.99 5.10
CA SER A 127 -7.12 -11.45 5.55
C SER A 127 -6.04 -11.63 4.49
N VAL A 128 -5.10 -10.69 4.47
CA VAL A 128 -3.90 -10.78 3.64
C VAL A 128 -2.68 -10.67 4.51
N THR A 129 -1.73 -11.58 4.32
CA THR A 129 -0.42 -11.56 4.97
C THR A 129 0.66 -11.25 3.96
N LEU A 130 1.45 -10.22 4.23
CA LEU A 130 2.62 -9.83 3.45
C LEU A 130 3.89 -10.22 4.20
N LEU A 131 4.82 -10.86 3.49
CA LEU A 131 6.14 -11.19 4.00
C LEU A 131 7.20 -10.74 3.00
N GLN A 132 8.32 -10.23 3.50
CA GLN A 132 9.48 -9.97 2.64
C GLN A 132 10.06 -11.30 2.14
N TYR A 133 10.44 -11.32 0.87
CA TYR A 133 11.03 -12.50 0.23
C TYR A 133 12.38 -12.13 -0.41
N MET A 134 13.14 -11.29 0.30
CA MET A 134 14.50 -10.90 -0.07
C MET A 134 15.50 -11.90 0.51
N ARG A 135 16.74 -11.86 0.02
CA ARG A 135 17.84 -12.72 0.54
C ARG A 135 18.46 -12.22 1.84
N GLN A 136 17.97 -11.09 2.37
CA GLN A 136 18.46 -10.51 3.61
C GLN A 136 17.56 -10.92 4.77
N ASP A 137 18.15 -11.32 5.89
CA ASP A 137 17.41 -11.66 7.11
C ASP A 137 16.64 -10.45 7.66
N GLN A 138 17.18 -9.25 7.41
CA GLN A 138 16.69 -7.96 7.88
C GLN A 138 16.76 -6.97 6.73
N LEU A 139 15.58 -6.52 6.27
CA LEU A 139 15.46 -5.59 5.16
C LEU A 139 15.29 -4.16 5.68
N ALA A 140 16.41 -3.43 5.75
CA ALA A 140 16.43 -2.05 6.20
C ALA A 140 15.85 -1.09 5.16
N GLY A 141 15.33 0.05 5.65
CA GLY A 141 14.85 1.14 4.80
C GLY A 141 13.42 0.97 4.28
N VAL A 142 12.74 -0.14 4.58
CA VAL A 142 11.28 -0.27 4.42
C VAL A 142 10.59 0.35 5.63
N GLU A 143 9.86 1.43 5.42
CA GLU A 143 9.17 2.19 6.46
C GLU A 143 7.75 1.66 6.70
N ALA A 144 7.07 1.29 5.61
CA ALA A 144 5.75 0.68 5.65
C ALA A 144 5.46 -0.08 4.35
N VAL A 145 4.52 -1.01 4.42
CA VAL A 145 3.96 -1.71 3.26
C VAL A 145 2.46 -1.59 3.35
N GLY A 146 1.79 -1.38 2.22
CA GLY A 146 0.36 -1.17 2.18
C GLY A 146 -0.35 -2.00 1.14
N ILE A 147 -1.66 -2.15 1.35
CA ILE A 147 -2.60 -2.71 0.39
C ILE A 147 -3.64 -1.63 0.12
N LYS A 148 -3.99 -1.44 -1.15
CA LYS A 148 -5.05 -0.55 -1.58
C LYS A 148 -5.99 -1.27 -2.54
N ILE A 149 -7.27 -1.24 -2.24
CA ILE A 149 -8.33 -1.86 -3.05
C ILE A 149 -9.18 -0.73 -3.62
N LEU A 150 -9.34 -0.72 -4.93
CA LEU A 150 -10.10 0.33 -5.64
C LEU A 150 -11.60 0.02 -5.69
N LYS A 151 -12.40 1.08 -5.85
CA LYS A 151 -13.85 1.00 -6.09
C LYS A 151 -14.18 0.72 -7.56
#